data_AF-A0A931JYA6-F1
#
_entry.id   AF-A0A931JYA6-F1
#
_cell.length_a   1.000
_cell.length_b   1.000
_cell.length_c   1.000
_cell.angle_alpha   90.00
_cell.angle_beta   90.00
_cell.angle_gamma   90.00
#
_symmetry.space_group_name_H-M   'P 1'
#
loop_
_entity.id
_entity.type
_entity.pdbx_description
1 polymer ?
#
loop_
_entity_poly.entity_id
_entity_poly.type
_entity_poly.pdbx_seq_one_letter_code
_entity_poly.pdbx_strand_id
1 'polypeptide(L)'
;MRFSPLSLLALCVLPAAAFAQTGYTITGALSNFDCTNHCDYDCDEMEIELEGAQPSDIVHTYTNGNYGAPTVTLSADGHSTIVDYRNPNHLTHVNSIEHFGVSVRSAYYYGPPAVYYPTHVRWYRDGHVATVNGQVSNPAGGTTHASQPMLPAISATVTQGSQGQGGVTLTITNTDPSQIIWVKRRAIISAGLVSLESLMPNDPVVTSTLPIDSAPVRLDPLQSLTVAHDLIEIEEDQSAVFAAEYFQDLENADPFQPHVAGPLLGNVMTAAQANPQDLGCPHGPPTVVTPPQSTTQDQGTRVDLRITAHGDDVTPLTYAWLKDGVELVDGNGISGSTSNHLRIDSLQPANEGFYSVKMTNFCATRFSTNALVFITGHNMPPVHTNPTCDPDMNQDGVADQGDVDYLINVVAGGSNPTGADPDFNQDGVADQGDVDALINDIAGGQCP
;
A
#
# COMPACT_ATOMS: atom_id res chain seq x y z
N MET A 1 61.89 27.68 8.46
CA MET A 1 60.44 27.65 8.72
C MET A 1 59.93 26.29 8.29
N ARG A 2 59.40 25.50 9.24
CA ARG A 2 58.85 24.16 8.99
C ARG A 2 57.46 24.31 8.37
N PHE A 3 57.21 23.68 7.23
CA PHE A 3 55.86 23.46 6.71
C PHE A 3 55.55 21.97 6.78
N SER A 4 54.50 21.64 7.53
CA SER A 4 53.88 20.32 7.62
C SER A 4 53.05 20.06 6.36
N PRO A 5 53.02 18.83 5.80
CA PRO A 5 51.96 18.48 4.88
C PRO A 5 50.71 18.11 5.69
N LEU A 6 49.59 18.77 5.41
CA LEU A 6 48.26 18.34 5.88
C LEU A 6 47.92 17.01 5.22
N SER A 7 47.64 15.99 6.02
CA SER A 7 46.98 14.77 5.59
C SER A 7 45.55 15.11 5.16
N LEU A 8 45.26 15.02 3.86
CA LEU A 8 43.89 15.01 3.35
C LEU A 8 43.33 13.60 3.62
N LEU A 9 42.48 13.44 4.64
CA LEU A 9 41.65 12.26 4.79
C LEU A 9 40.59 12.32 3.68
N ALA A 10 40.73 11.48 2.66
CA ALA A 10 39.68 11.24 1.69
C ALA A 10 38.54 10.50 2.42
N LEU A 11 37.46 11.23 2.71
CA LEU A 11 36.20 10.63 3.18
C LEU A 11 35.64 9.82 2.00
N CYS A 12 35.77 8.50 2.04
CA CYS A 12 35.05 7.61 1.13
C CYS A 12 33.55 7.79 1.37
N VAL A 13 32.91 8.58 0.51
CA VAL A 13 31.45 8.57 0.38
C VAL A 13 31.10 7.22 -0.22
N LEU A 14 30.59 6.32 0.62
CA LEU A 14 29.93 5.10 0.15
C LEU A 14 28.71 5.55 -0.68
N PRO A 15 28.55 5.09 -1.93
CA PRO A 15 27.31 5.35 -2.65
C PRO A 15 26.17 4.68 -1.89
N ALA A 16 25.13 5.44 -1.60
CA ALA A 16 23.84 4.89 -1.19
C ALA A 16 23.48 3.79 -2.17
N ALA A 17 23.11 2.62 -1.66
CA ALA A 17 22.66 1.51 -2.48
C ALA A 17 21.46 1.98 -3.30
N ALA A 18 21.68 2.20 -4.60
CA ALA A 18 20.59 2.38 -5.54
C ALA A 18 19.87 1.03 -5.61
N PHE A 19 18.73 0.92 -4.91
CA PHE A 19 17.81 -0.18 -5.13
C PHE A 19 17.40 -0.13 -6.60
N ALA A 20 17.53 -1.27 -7.29
CA ALA A 20 17.17 -1.38 -8.69
C ALA A 20 15.67 -1.05 -8.84
N GLN A 21 15.38 -0.02 -9.62
CA GLN A 21 14.02 0.38 -10.01
C GLN A 21 13.35 -0.83 -10.66
N THR A 22 12.21 -1.29 -10.14
CA THR A 22 11.43 -2.29 -10.85
C THR A 22 10.92 -1.65 -12.15
N GLY A 23 10.96 -2.37 -13.27
CA GLY A 23 10.48 -1.88 -14.57
C GLY A 23 8.97 -1.72 -14.66
N TYR A 24 8.27 -1.64 -13.52
CA TYR A 24 6.83 -1.53 -13.44
C TYR A 24 6.37 -0.15 -13.94
N THR A 25 5.40 -0.16 -14.86
CA THR A 25 4.68 1.04 -15.27
C THR A 25 3.31 1.01 -14.60
N ILE A 26 2.97 2.07 -13.87
CA ILE A 26 1.78 2.08 -13.03
C ILE A 26 0.50 1.90 -13.85
N THR A 27 -0.33 0.97 -13.37
CA THR A 27 -1.74 0.83 -13.75
C THR A 27 -2.55 0.51 -12.48
N GLY A 28 -3.19 1.51 -11.85
CA GLY A 28 -3.91 1.26 -10.58
C GLY A 28 -4.64 2.46 -9.94
N ALA A 29 -5.60 2.16 -9.05
CA ALA A 29 -6.49 3.09 -8.34
C ALA A 29 -6.05 3.41 -6.89
N LEU A 30 -5.04 2.69 -6.43
CA LEU A 30 -4.22 2.96 -5.27
C LEU A 30 -2.80 2.72 -5.80
N SER A 31 -1.83 3.55 -5.47
CA SER A 31 -0.47 3.37 -6.00
C SER A 31 0.52 3.72 -4.91
N ASN A 32 0.66 4.99 -4.56
CA ASN A 32 1.58 5.41 -3.51
C ASN A 32 0.85 6.36 -2.55
N PHE A 33 1.19 6.29 -1.28
CA PHE A 33 0.57 7.14 -0.29
C PHE A 33 1.44 7.34 0.93
N ASP A 34 1.21 8.46 1.59
CA ASP A 34 1.85 8.83 2.84
C ASP A 34 0.95 8.43 4.01
N CYS A 35 1.54 7.71 4.95
CA CYS A 35 0.93 7.41 6.23
C CYS A 35 1.73 8.09 7.32
N THR A 36 1.09 9.01 8.02
CA THR A 36 1.68 9.65 9.20
C THR A 36 1.36 8.81 10.43
N ASN A 37 2.36 8.54 11.27
CA ASN A 37 2.10 7.96 12.59
C ASN A 37 1.48 9.03 13.50
N HIS A 38 0.17 8.96 13.71
CA HIS A 38 -0.57 9.84 14.61
C HIS A 38 -0.98 9.13 15.92
N CYS A 39 -0.33 8.02 16.26
CA CYS A 39 -0.52 7.40 17.56
C CYS A 39 0.09 8.27 18.66
N ASP A 40 -0.27 7.99 19.92
CA ASP A 40 0.31 8.67 21.08
C ASP A 40 1.79 8.30 21.32
N TYR A 41 2.28 7.26 20.65
CA TYR A 41 3.64 6.70 20.78
C TYR A 41 4.18 6.19 19.43
N ASP A 42 5.47 5.85 19.43
CA ASP A 42 6.16 5.34 18.24
C ASP A 42 5.66 3.94 17.86
N CYS A 43 5.47 3.69 16.56
CA CYS A 43 4.95 2.43 16.01
C CYS A 43 6.01 1.70 15.18
N ASP A 44 5.93 0.38 15.08
CA ASP A 44 6.95 -0.46 14.43
C ASP A 44 6.40 -1.36 13.32
N GLU A 45 5.09 -1.31 13.13
CA GLU A 45 4.34 -2.14 12.20
C GLU A 45 3.18 -1.33 11.60
N MET A 46 2.87 -1.58 10.33
CA MET A 46 1.75 -0.96 9.64
C MET A 46 1.03 -1.95 8.74
N GLU A 47 -0.29 -2.04 8.92
CA GLU A 47 -1.18 -2.85 8.10
C GLU A 47 -2.09 -1.96 7.24
N ILE A 48 -2.30 -2.38 6.00
CA ILE A 48 -3.35 -1.83 5.13
C ILE A 48 -4.38 -2.91 4.90
N GLU A 49 -5.61 -2.66 5.32
CA GLU A 49 -6.75 -3.52 5.02
C GLU A 49 -7.58 -2.93 3.89
N LEU A 50 -7.78 -3.72 2.84
CA LEU A 50 -8.61 -3.41 1.69
C LEU A 50 -9.88 -4.27 1.76
N GLU A 51 -10.97 -3.69 2.26
CA GLU A 51 -12.22 -4.38 2.46
C GLU A 51 -12.82 -4.84 1.13
N GLY A 52 -13.15 -6.12 0.99
CA GLY A 52 -13.71 -6.71 -0.22
C GLY A 52 -12.70 -7.04 -1.31
N ALA A 53 -11.42 -6.67 -1.15
CA ALA A 53 -10.37 -7.03 -2.09
C ALA A 53 -9.94 -8.48 -1.88
N GLN A 54 -9.57 -9.16 -2.97
CA GLN A 54 -8.84 -10.42 -2.91
C GLN A 54 -7.34 -10.17 -3.16
N PRO A 55 -6.43 -11.03 -2.65
CA PRO A 55 -4.99 -10.87 -2.89
C PRO A 55 -4.61 -10.81 -4.38
N SER A 56 -5.42 -11.41 -5.26
CA SER A 56 -5.26 -11.33 -6.72
C SER A 56 -5.59 -9.97 -7.33
N ASP A 57 -6.24 -9.07 -6.58
CA ASP A 57 -6.56 -7.71 -7.01
C ASP A 57 -5.37 -6.76 -6.83
N ILE A 58 -4.37 -7.17 -6.03
CA ILE A 58 -3.10 -6.46 -5.84
C ILE A 58 -2.21 -6.69 -7.06
N VAL A 59 -1.78 -5.58 -7.66
CA VAL A 59 -0.94 -5.57 -8.86
C VAL A 59 0.52 -5.46 -8.50
N HIS A 60 0.86 -4.68 -7.49
CA HIS A 60 2.24 -4.49 -7.08
C HIS A 60 2.28 -3.91 -5.66
N THR A 61 3.35 -4.20 -4.93
CA THR A 61 3.61 -3.58 -3.63
C THR A 61 4.99 -2.95 -3.66
N TYR A 62 5.12 -1.80 -3.02
CA TYR A 62 6.41 -1.13 -2.85
C TYR A 62 7.23 -1.85 -1.78
N THR A 63 8.53 -2.03 -2.02
CA THR A 63 9.46 -2.44 -0.97
C THR A 63 9.91 -1.19 -0.24
N ASN A 64 9.38 -0.97 0.96
CA ASN A 64 9.74 0.19 1.78
C ASN A 64 11.16 0.01 2.34
N GLY A 65 11.97 1.07 2.35
CA GLY A 65 13.36 0.99 2.82
C GLY A 65 13.52 0.69 4.31
N ASN A 66 12.54 1.08 5.11
CA ASN A 66 12.45 0.83 6.54
C ASN A 66 11.72 -0.47 6.86
N TYR A 67 10.68 -0.83 6.11
CA TYR A 67 9.81 -1.99 6.43
C TYR A 67 10.07 -3.24 5.56
N GLY A 68 10.84 -3.11 4.49
CA GLY A 68 11.03 -4.17 3.50
C GLY A 68 9.82 -4.39 2.60
N ALA A 69 9.73 -5.59 2.02
CA ALA A 69 8.62 -5.99 1.17
C ALA A 69 7.46 -6.48 2.04
N PRO A 70 6.21 -6.05 1.77
CA PRO A 70 5.09 -6.47 2.58
C PRO A 70 4.64 -7.90 2.27
N THR A 71 3.95 -8.52 3.22
CA THR A 71 3.15 -9.71 2.94
C THR A 71 1.75 -9.33 2.48
N VAL A 72 1.16 -10.12 1.59
CA VAL A 72 -0.21 -9.94 1.13
C VAL A 72 -1.01 -11.20 1.46
N THR A 73 -1.98 -11.07 2.36
CA THR A 73 -2.81 -12.18 2.83
C THR A 73 -4.29 -11.85 2.71
N LEU A 74 -5.10 -12.89 2.79
CA LEU A 74 -6.53 -12.74 3.00
C LEU A 74 -6.76 -12.68 4.52
N SER A 75 -7.64 -11.78 4.96
CA SER A 75 -8.07 -11.69 6.35
C SER A 75 -8.65 -13.03 6.84
N ALA A 76 -8.64 -13.24 8.16
CA ALA A 76 -9.08 -14.50 8.76
C ALA A 76 -10.54 -14.85 8.44
N ASP A 77 -11.39 -13.84 8.21
CA ASP A 77 -12.79 -14.00 7.82
C ASP A 77 -13.00 -14.15 6.29
N GLY A 78 -11.94 -13.97 5.50
CA GLY A 78 -11.97 -14.11 4.05
C GLY A 78 -12.50 -12.90 3.28
N HIS A 79 -12.78 -11.78 3.95
CA HIS A 79 -13.48 -10.64 3.37
C HIS A 79 -12.58 -9.51 2.90
N SER A 80 -11.36 -9.40 3.42
CA SER A 80 -10.44 -8.31 3.13
C SER A 80 -9.08 -8.84 2.69
N THR A 81 -8.35 -8.02 1.92
CA THR A 81 -6.92 -8.25 1.70
C THR A 81 -6.12 -7.41 2.68
N ILE A 82 -5.16 -8.06 3.33
CA ILE A 82 -4.25 -7.46 4.29
C ILE A 82 -2.89 -7.31 3.62
N VAL A 83 -2.40 -6.07 3.51
CA VAL A 83 -1.04 -5.77 3.06
C VAL A 83 -0.25 -5.26 4.27
N ASP A 84 0.74 -6.03 4.65
CA ASP A 84 1.35 -5.91 5.97
C ASP A 84 2.84 -5.60 5.86
N TYR A 85 3.21 -4.43 6.38
CA TYR A 85 4.58 -3.93 6.45
C TYR A 85 5.07 -4.03 7.90
N ARG A 86 5.96 -4.99 8.17
CA ARG A 86 6.53 -5.20 9.52
C ARG A 86 8.04 -5.00 9.54
N ASN A 87 8.49 -4.15 10.46
CA ASN A 87 9.89 -4.17 10.89
C ASN A 87 10.00 -3.80 12.38
N PRO A 88 10.02 -4.78 13.29
CA PRO A 88 10.13 -4.54 14.74
C PRO A 88 11.45 -3.86 15.15
N ASN A 89 12.43 -3.74 14.25
CA ASN A 89 13.69 -3.02 14.51
C ASN A 89 13.67 -1.56 14.05
N HIS A 90 12.57 -1.10 13.47
CA HIS A 90 12.40 0.28 13.00
C HIS A 90 11.20 0.92 13.69
N LEU A 91 11.47 1.97 14.46
CA LEU A 91 10.43 2.79 15.07
C LEU A 91 10.10 3.97 14.16
N THR A 92 8.84 4.03 13.73
CA THR A 92 8.23 5.21 13.13
C THR A 92 7.78 6.15 14.23
N HIS A 93 8.49 7.28 14.36
CA HIS A 93 8.22 8.25 15.41
C HIS A 93 6.86 8.94 15.27
N VAL A 94 6.27 9.37 16.38
CA VAL A 94 5.04 10.18 16.36
C VAL A 94 5.20 11.41 15.47
N ASN A 95 4.19 11.69 14.64
CA ASN A 95 4.13 12.72 13.60
C ASN A 95 5.18 12.58 12.46
N SER A 96 5.87 11.45 12.38
CA SER A 96 6.69 11.14 11.21
C SER A 96 5.85 10.49 10.11
N ILE A 97 6.29 10.67 8.87
CA ILE A 97 5.62 10.17 7.68
C ILE A 97 6.42 8.99 7.15
N GLU A 98 5.73 7.88 6.95
CA GLU A 98 6.22 6.75 6.19
C GLU A 98 5.49 6.67 4.85
N HIS A 99 6.20 6.12 3.86
CA HIS A 99 5.70 6.03 2.50
C HIS A 99 5.47 4.59 2.10
N PHE A 100 4.26 4.29 1.64
CA PHE A 100 3.88 2.94 1.25
C PHE A 100 3.30 2.96 -0.15
N GLY A 101 3.31 1.79 -0.78
CA GLY A 101 2.76 1.65 -2.11
C GLY A 101 2.05 0.31 -2.27
N VAL A 102 0.78 0.39 -2.63
CA VAL A 102 -0.04 -0.78 -2.98
C VAL A 102 -0.77 -0.42 -4.24
N SER A 103 -0.36 -1.03 -5.35
CA SER A 103 -1.05 -0.91 -6.61
C SER A 103 -2.24 -1.85 -6.63
N VAL A 104 -3.45 -1.30 -6.69
CA VAL A 104 -4.69 -2.08 -6.83
C VAL A 104 -5.28 -1.80 -8.20
N ARG A 105 -5.81 -2.82 -8.86
CA ARG A 105 -6.33 -2.71 -10.22
C ARG A 105 -7.38 -1.58 -10.35
N SER A 106 -7.13 -0.62 -11.24
CA SER A 106 -8.15 0.34 -11.70
C SER A 106 -8.91 -0.19 -12.91
N ALA A 107 -10.15 0.24 -13.09
CA ALA A 107 -10.95 -0.09 -14.26
C ALA A 107 -10.32 0.42 -15.56
N TYR A 108 -10.24 -0.46 -16.56
CA TYR A 108 -9.94 -0.11 -17.95
C TYR A 108 -11.23 0.32 -18.66
N TYR A 109 -11.11 1.07 -19.75
CA TYR A 109 -12.22 1.63 -20.56
C TYR A 109 -13.29 0.61 -21.04
N TYR A 110 -13.00 -0.69 -21.04
CA TYR A 110 -13.92 -1.79 -21.37
C TYR A 110 -14.20 -2.76 -20.21
N GLY A 111 -13.76 -2.42 -18.99
CA GLY A 111 -13.98 -3.22 -17.78
C GLY A 111 -15.19 -2.78 -16.96
N PRO A 112 -15.59 -3.53 -15.93
CA PRO A 112 -16.53 -3.05 -14.91
C PRO A 112 -16.01 -1.75 -14.28
N PRO A 113 -16.88 -0.91 -13.68
CA PRO A 113 -16.49 0.34 -13.02
C PRO A 113 -15.36 0.12 -12.01
N ALA A 114 -14.55 1.16 -11.76
CA ALA A 114 -13.48 1.10 -10.79
C ALA A 114 -14.05 0.65 -9.44
N VAL A 115 -13.53 -0.47 -8.94
CA VAL A 115 -13.87 -0.97 -7.60
C VAL A 115 -12.96 -0.21 -6.65
N TYR A 116 -13.56 0.62 -5.81
CA TYR A 116 -12.85 1.30 -4.74
C TYR A 116 -13.05 0.49 -3.47
N TYR A 117 -11.94 0.04 -2.91
CA TYR A 117 -11.96 -0.70 -1.65
C TYR A 117 -11.86 0.31 -0.50
N PRO A 118 -12.79 0.28 0.46
CA PRO A 118 -12.57 0.94 1.73
C PRO A 118 -11.20 0.50 2.27
N THR A 119 -10.31 1.48 2.44
CA THR A 119 -8.91 1.26 2.81
C THR A 119 -8.67 1.75 4.23
N HIS A 120 -8.43 0.80 5.14
CA HIS A 120 -8.02 1.10 6.51
C HIS A 120 -6.51 1.03 6.61
N VAL A 121 -5.92 2.01 7.31
CA VAL A 121 -4.52 1.98 7.69
C VAL A 121 -4.47 1.74 9.18
N ARG A 122 -3.74 0.73 9.62
CA ARG A 122 -3.57 0.43 11.03
C ARG A 122 -2.11 0.53 11.39
N TRP A 123 -1.83 1.31 12.41
CA TRP A 123 -0.53 1.32 13.05
C TRP A 123 -0.53 0.32 14.18
N TYR A 124 0.59 -0.37 14.31
CA TYR A 124 0.82 -1.33 15.36
C TYR A 124 2.07 -0.95 16.15
N ARG A 125 2.07 -1.34 17.40
CA ARG A 125 3.23 -1.30 18.26
C ARG A 125 3.31 -2.64 18.95
N ASP A 126 4.48 -3.29 18.89
CA ASP A 126 4.73 -4.45 19.73
C ASP A 126 3.71 -5.57 19.48
N GLY A 127 3.16 -5.64 18.26
CA GLY A 127 2.17 -6.64 17.89
C GLY A 127 0.70 -6.26 18.08
N HIS A 128 0.41 -5.13 18.70
CA HIS A 128 -0.94 -4.68 19.03
C HIS A 128 -1.36 -3.49 18.18
N VAL A 129 -2.64 -3.42 17.83
CA VAL A 129 -3.19 -2.27 17.09
C VAL A 129 -3.04 -1.03 17.96
N ALA A 130 -2.15 -0.13 17.58
CA ALA A 130 -1.95 1.14 18.25
C ALA A 130 -3.07 2.13 17.87
N THR A 131 -3.36 2.27 16.57
CA THR A 131 -4.51 3.05 16.09
C THR A 131 -5.04 2.53 14.77
N VAL A 132 -6.33 2.76 14.53
CA VAL A 132 -6.95 2.62 13.22
C VAL A 132 -7.12 4.01 12.60
N ASN A 133 -6.63 4.14 11.38
CA ASN A 133 -6.50 5.33 10.56
C ASN A 133 -5.67 6.47 11.19
N GLY A 134 -5.03 6.33 12.36
CA GLY A 134 -4.18 7.38 12.94
C GLY A 134 -4.94 8.48 13.70
N GLN A 135 -5.78 8.10 14.67
CA GLN A 135 -6.62 9.01 15.47
C GLN A 135 -6.01 10.40 15.72
N VAL A 136 -6.63 11.46 15.19
CA VAL A 136 -6.22 12.85 15.48
C VAL A 136 -7.15 13.40 16.55
N SER A 137 -6.60 14.05 17.58
CA SER A 137 -7.40 14.76 18.57
C SER A 137 -8.32 15.76 17.88
N ASN A 138 -9.61 15.80 18.24
CA ASN A 138 -10.56 16.73 17.66
C ASN A 138 -10.07 18.19 17.87
N PRO A 139 -9.71 18.95 16.82
CA PRO A 139 -9.17 20.29 16.97
C PRO A 139 -10.17 21.29 17.56
N ALA A 140 -11.47 20.97 17.55
CA ALA A 140 -12.53 21.77 18.15
C ALA A 140 -12.67 21.57 19.67
N GLY A 141 -11.82 20.75 20.31
CA GLY A 141 -11.77 20.63 21.78
C GLY A 141 -12.86 19.75 22.40
N GLY A 142 -13.34 18.73 21.69
CA GLY A 142 -14.25 17.70 22.22
C GLY A 142 -13.51 16.51 22.85
N THR A 143 -14.18 15.76 23.74
CA THR A 143 -13.62 14.56 24.40
C THR A 143 -13.62 13.29 23.53
N THR A 144 -14.20 13.35 22.32
CA THR A 144 -14.18 12.27 21.35
C THR A 144 -13.08 12.55 20.34
N HIS A 145 -12.08 11.68 20.27
CA HIS A 145 -11.06 11.72 19.21
C HIS A 145 -11.76 11.62 17.85
N ALA A 146 -11.36 12.44 16.89
CA ALA A 146 -11.82 12.26 15.54
C ALA A 146 -11.10 11.02 14.99
N SER A 147 -11.83 9.96 14.67
CA SER A 147 -11.26 8.90 13.83
C SER A 147 -10.80 9.56 12.54
N GLN A 148 -9.58 9.29 12.10
CA GLN A 148 -9.16 9.77 10.79
C GLN A 148 -10.01 9.13 9.70
N PRO A 149 -10.31 9.88 8.64
CA PRO A 149 -11.00 9.35 7.50
C PRO A 149 -10.18 8.26 6.84
N MET A 150 -10.88 7.31 6.23
CA MET A 150 -10.26 6.26 5.43
C MET A 150 -9.41 6.87 4.29
N LEU A 151 -8.34 6.16 3.90
CA LEU A 151 -7.44 6.61 2.85
C LEU A 151 -8.21 6.74 1.52
N PRO A 152 -8.24 7.92 0.86
CA PRO A 152 -8.98 8.08 -0.38
C PRO A 152 -8.32 7.30 -1.53
N ALA A 153 -9.14 6.83 -2.46
CA ALA A 153 -8.66 6.20 -3.68
C ALA A 153 -8.34 7.24 -4.76
N ILE A 154 -7.27 7.00 -5.53
CA ILE A 154 -6.80 7.89 -6.60
C ILE A 154 -6.48 7.11 -7.87
N SER A 155 -7.13 7.46 -8.98
CA SER A 155 -6.91 6.81 -10.27
C SER A 155 -6.58 7.82 -11.37
N ALA A 156 -5.67 7.40 -12.24
CA ALA A 156 -5.42 8.02 -13.54
C ALA A 156 -5.72 6.97 -14.60
N THR A 157 -6.63 7.29 -15.52
CA THR A 157 -7.04 6.37 -16.58
C THR A 157 -6.90 7.07 -17.92
N VAL A 158 -6.20 6.43 -18.86
CA VAL A 158 -6.14 6.93 -20.24
C VAL A 158 -7.50 6.76 -20.90
N THR A 159 -8.00 7.83 -21.50
CA THR A 159 -9.31 7.88 -22.13
C THR A 159 -9.27 8.58 -23.48
N GLN A 160 -10.23 8.27 -24.36
CA GLN A 160 -10.29 8.85 -25.71
C GLN A 160 -10.98 10.23 -25.66
N GLY A 161 -10.28 11.28 -26.09
CA GLY A 161 -10.87 12.60 -26.27
C GLY A 161 -11.91 12.63 -27.39
N SER A 162 -12.79 13.62 -27.37
CA SER A 162 -13.92 13.77 -28.33
C SER A 162 -13.50 13.90 -29.81
N GLN A 163 -12.22 14.19 -30.08
CA GLN A 163 -11.63 14.33 -31.41
C GLN A 163 -10.65 13.20 -31.79
N GLY A 164 -10.56 12.14 -30.98
CA GLY A 164 -9.62 11.03 -31.21
C GLY A 164 -8.18 11.30 -30.77
N GLN A 165 -7.92 12.40 -30.04
CA GLN A 165 -6.68 12.62 -29.30
C GLN A 165 -6.73 11.84 -27.97
N GLY A 166 -5.61 11.24 -27.54
CA GLY A 166 -5.50 10.57 -26.25
C GLY A 166 -5.48 11.59 -25.10
N GLY A 167 -6.26 11.36 -24.06
CA GLY A 167 -6.27 12.17 -22.84
C GLY A 167 -6.22 11.30 -21.59
N VAL A 168 -6.09 11.93 -20.43
CA VAL A 168 -6.16 11.23 -19.14
C VAL A 168 -7.32 11.76 -18.31
N THR A 169 -8.11 10.85 -17.77
CA THR A 169 -9.12 11.12 -16.75
C THR A 169 -8.50 10.88 -15.38
N LEU A 170 -8.54 11.91 -14.54
CA LEU A 170 -7.99 11.87 -13.18
C LEU A 170 -9.13 11.90 -12.18
N THR A 171 -9.22 10.90 -11.30
CA THR A 171 -10.29 10.78 -10.32
C THR A 171 -9.75 10.53 -8.92
N ILE A 172 -10.23 11.30 -7.95
CA ILE A 172 -10.07 11.01 -6.53
C ILE A 172 -11.43 10.70 -5.93
N THR A 173 -11.49 9.70 -5.06
CA THR A 173 -12.72 9.21 -4.43
C THR A 173 -12.53 9.16 -2.92
N ASN A 174 -13.43 9.80 -2.18
CA ASN A 174 -13.56 9.56 -0.74
C ASN A 174 -14.13 8.16 -0.54
N THR A 175 -13.37 7.24 0.05
CA THR A 175 -13.82 5.87 0.31
C THR A 175 -14.47 5.71 1.68
N ASP A 176 -14.46 6.74 2.51
CA ASP A 176 -15.10 6.72 3.81
C ASP A 176 -16.63 6.84 3.65
N PRO A 177 -17.42 5.90 4.20
CA PRO A 177 -18.88 5.92 4.12
C PRO A 177 -19.52 6.91 5.10
N SER A 178 -18.75 7.48 6.03
CA SER A 178 -19.26 8.24 7.18
C SER A 178 -18.65 9.63 7.32
N GLN A 179 -17.43 9.85 6.83
CA GLN A 179 -16.70 11.10 7.04
C GLN A 179 -16.54 11.93 5.76
N ILE A 180 -16.56 13.24 5.93
CA ILE A 180 -16.19 14.21 4.91
C ILE A 180 -14.66 14.33 4.90
N ILE A 181 -14.08 14.50 3.71
CA ILE A 181 -12.68 14.88 3.54
C ILE A 181 -12.57 16.11 2.66
N TRP A 182 -11.40 16.76 2.71
CA TRP A 182 -11.03 17.77 1.73
C TRP A 182 -9.85 17.29 0.92
N VAL A 183 -9.78 17.63 -0.37
CA VAL A 183 -8.69 17.20 -1.25
C VAL A 183 -8.15 18.37 -2.05
N LYS A 184 -6.84 18.35 -2.35
CA LYS A 184 -6.20 19.33 -3.22
C LYS A 184 -5.36 18.62 -4.27
N ARG A 185 -5.82 18.65 -5.51
CA ARG A 185 -5.27 17.88 -6.62
C ARG A 185 -4.14 18.60 -7.34
N ARG A 186 -3.16 17.83 -7.80
CA ARG A 186 -2.00 18.27 -8.59
C ARG A 186 -1.66 17.24 -9.66
N ALA A 187 -1.16 17.67 -10.81
CA ALA A 187 -0.74 16.76 -11.87
C ALA A 187 0.42 17.31 -12.71
N ILE A 188 1.13 16.42 -13.41
CA ILE A 188 2.13 16.76 -14.43
C ILE A 188 2.18 15.68 -15.50
N ILE A 189 2.61 16.05 -16.70
CA ILE A 189 3.04 15.10 -17.72
C ILE A 189 4.54 14.88 -17.61
N SER A 190 4.92 13.64 -17.32
CA SER A 190 6.31 13.19 -17.29
C SER A 190 6.67 12.53 -18.60
N ALA A 191 7.90 12.75 -19.06
CA ALA A 191 8.46 11.96 -20.15
C ALA A 191 8.82 10.56 -19.64
N GLY A 192 8.46 9.53 -20.40
CA GLY A 192 8.80 8.14 -20.10
C GLY A 192 7.86 7.44 -19.10
N LEU A 193 8.26 6.22 -18.74
CA LEU A 193 7.58 5.38 -17.76
C LEU A 193 7.79 5.93 -16.34
N VAL A 194 6.74 5.90 -15.54
CA VAL A 194 6.80 6.23 -14.11
C VAL A 194 6.60 4.95 -13.31
N SER A 195 7.60 4.62 -12.49
CA SER A 195 7.57 3.45 -11.60
C SER A 195 6.93 3.79 -10.26
N LEU A 196 6.54 2.77 -9.49
CA LEU A 196 5.99 2.94 -8.15
C LEU A 196 7.00 3.64 -7.23
N GLU A 197 8.28 3.28 -7.36
CA GLU A 197 9.39 3.90 -6.61
C GLU A 197 9.71 5.33 -7.06
N SER A 198 9.20 5.76 -8.22
CA SER A 198 9.30 7.14 -8.67
C SER A 198 8.18 8.00 -8.07
N LEU A 199 7.10 7.40 -7.58
CA LEU A 199 5.98 8.13 -6.96
C LEU A 199 6.20 8.39 -5.45
N MET A 200 7.39 8.83 -5.10
CA MET A 200 7.71 9.26 -3.73
C MET A 200 7.39 10.75 -3.57
N PRO A 201 6.96 11.23 -2.39
CA PRO A 201 6.62 12.65 -2.17
C PRO A 201 7.76 13.61 -2.48
N ASN A 202 9.00 13.15 -2.27
CA ASN A 202 10.22 13.90 -2.48
C ASN A 202 10.82 13.69 -3.88
N ASP A 203 10.22 12.83 -4.71
CA ASP A 203 10.70 12.61 -6.07
C ASP A 203 10.39 13.83 -6.95
N PRO A 204 11.31 14.25 -7.83
CA PRO A 204 11.07 15.31 -8.81
C PRO A 204 9.78 15.15 -9.62
N VAL A 205 9.37 13.92 -9.96
CA VAL A 205 8.15 13.67 -10.74
C VAL A 205 6.87 14.02 -9.98
N VAL A 206 6.89 13.93 -8.65
CA VAL A 206 5.76 14.30 -7.78
C VAL A 206 5.85 15.75 -7.34
N THR A 207 7.03 16.20 -6.89
CA THR A 207 7.24 17.58 -6.40
C THR A 207 7.06 18.64 -7.48
N SER A 208 7.24 18.28 -8.75
CA SER A 208 7.02 19.19 -9.89
C SER A 208 5.57 19.26 -10.36
N THR A 209 4.64 18.53 -9.72
CA THR A 209 3.22 18.56 -10.07
C THR A 209 2.63 19.97 -9.94
N LEU A 210 1.81 20.35 -10.91
CA LEU A 210 1.13 21.65 -10.94
C LEU A 210 -0.25 21.54 -10.29
N PRO A 211 -0.70 22.56 -9.54
CA PRO A 211 -2.01 22.53 -8.91
C PRO A 211 -3.14 22.53 -9.94
N ILE A 212 -4.05 21.58 -9.80
CA ILE A 212 -5.36 21.57 -10.47
C ILE A 212 -6.32 22.44 -9.66
N ASP A 213 -6.31 22.29 -8.34
CA ASP A 213 -7.17 23.04 -7.44
C ASP A 213 -6.40 24.19 -6.77
N SER A 214 -7.00 25.39 -6.80
CA SER A 214 -6.43 26.58 -6.14
C SER A 214 -6.53 26.54 -4.61
N ALA A 215 -7.49 25.77 -4.07
CA ALA A 215 -7.74 25.53 -2.65
C ALA A 215 -8.33 24.11 -2.45
N PRO A 216 -8.29 23.54 -1.24
CA PRO A 216 -8.92 22.25 -0.97
C PRO A 216 -10.41 22.23 -1.31
N VAL A 217 -10.86 21.15 -1.92
CA VAL A 217 -12.24 20.89 -2.35
C VAL A 217 -12.86 19.83 -1.44
N ARG A 218 -14.05 20.10 -0.92
CA ARG A 218 -14.81 19.17 -0.10
C ARG A 218 -15.28 17.96 -0.93
N LEU A 219 -15.12 16.78 -0.36
CA LEU A 219 -15.72 15.53 -0.83
C LEU A 219 -16.59 14.94 0.28
N ASP A 220 -17.88 14.79 -0.01
CA ASP A 220 -18.80 14.07 0.85
C ASP A 220 -18.47 12.57 0.90
N PRO A 221 -19.02 11.81 1.88
CA PRO A 221 -18.85 10.36 1.93
C PRO A 221 -19.14 9.68 0.58
N LEU A 222 -18.23 8.80 0.14
CA LEU A 222 -18.33 8.05 -1.12
C LEU A 222 -18.33 8.91 -2.41
N GLN A 223 -18.07 10.22 -2.31
CA GLN A 223 -18.05 11.11 -3.46
C GLN A 223 -16.74 11.01 -4.25
N SER A 224 -16.84 11.05 -5.58
CA SER A 224 -15.70 11.21 -6.49
C SER A 224 -15.62 12.61 -7.09
N LEU A 225 -14.40 13.09 -7.31
CA LEU A 225 -14.11 14.31 -8.04
C LEU A 225 -13.18 14.00 -9.21
N THR A 226 -13.67 14.23 -10.42
CA THR A 226 -12.99 13.86 -11.68
C THR A 226 -12.60 15.10 -12.49
N VAL A 227 -11.41 15.09 -13.09
CA VAL A 227 -11.01 15.99 -14.18
C VAL A 227 -11.08 15.21 -15.49
N ALA A 228 -11.83 15.72 -16.47
CA ALA A 228 -12.06 15.05 -17.75
C ALA A 228 -11.19 15.61 -18.90
N HIS A 229 -10.65 14.66 -19.67
CA HIS A 229 -10.30 14.63 -21.12
C HIS A 229 -9.58 15.80 -21.82
N ASP A 230 -9.96 17.07 -21.63
CA ASP A 230 -9.47 18.17 -22.49
C ASP A 230 -8.35 19.01 -21.85
N LEU A 231 -8.00 18.72 -20.59
CA LEU A 231 -7.00 19.51 -19.84
C LEU A 231 -5.60 18.89 -19.85
N ILE A 232 -5.50 17.59 -20.13
CA ILE A 232 -4.26 16.81 -19.98
C ILE A 232 -4.12 15.90 -21.19
N GLU A 233 -3.56 16.46 -22.26
CA GLU A 233 -3.11 15.70 -23.44
C GLU A 233 -1.81 14.97 -23.11
N ILE A 234 -1.70 13.72 -23.57
CA ILE A 234 -0.52 12.87 -23.41
C ILE A 234 -0.11 12.30 -24.76
N GLU A 235 1.18 12.34 -25.05
CA GLU A 235 1.77 11.75 -26.27
C GLU A 235 2.25 10.32 -26.00
N GLU A 236 2.55 9.59 -27.09
CA GLU A 236 3.22 8.29 -27.01
C GLU A 236 4.49 8.39 -26.15
N ASP A 237 4.70 7.39 -25.28
CA ASP A 237 5.80 7.33 -24.31
C ASP A 237 5.79 8.38 -23.18
N GLN A 238 4.68 9.08 -22.96
CA GLN A 238 4.50 9.94 -21.77
C GLN A 238 3.65 9.27 -20.70
N SER A 239 3.81 9.73 -19.45
CA SER A 239 2.95 9.35 -18.33
C SER A 239 2.32 10.58 -17.69
N ALA A 240 1.03 10.53 -17.40
CA ALA A 240 0.39 11.50 -16.52
C ALA A 240 0.59 11.06 -15.07
N VAL A 241 1.24 11.91 -14.28
CA VAL A 241 1.38 11.73 -12.83
C VAL A 241 0.31 12.57 -12.14
N PHE A 242 -0.43 11.94 -11.23
CA PHE A 242 -1.52 12.53 -10.49
C PHE A 242 -1.30 12.35 -8.99
N ALA A 243 -1.37 13.45 -8.25
CA ALA A 243 -1.22 13.47 -6.81
C ALA A 243 -2.33 14.28 -6.16
N ALA A 244 -2.71 13.93 -4.94
CA ALA A 244 -3.68 14.68 -4.17
C ALA A 244 -3.34 14.64 -2.68
N GLU A 245 -3.25 15.84 -2.10
CA GLU A 245 -3.25 16.01 -0.65
C GLU A 245 -4.67 15.81 -0.14
N TYR A 246 -4.85 15.12 0.99
CA TYR A 246 -6.16 15.00 1.65
C TYR A 246 -6.09 15.45 3.11
N PHE A 247 -7.15 16.10 3.55
CA PHE A 247 -7.23 16.81 4.82
C PHE A 247 -8.46 16.36 5.59
N GLN A 248 -8.34 16.41 6.91
CA GLN A 248 -9.46 16.19 7.82
C GLN A 248 -10.53 17.26 7.61
N ASP A 249 -11.80 16.91 7.77
CA ASP A 249 -12.88 17.88 7.92
C ASP A 249 -13.01 18.35 9.37
N LEU A 250 -13.10 19.67 9.58
CA LEU A 250 -13.42 20.24 10.88
C LEU A 250 -14.90 20.64 10.90
N GLU A 251 -15.71 19.79 11.54
CA GLU A 251 -17.11 20.09 11.79
C GLU A 251 -17.26 21.23 12.82
N ASN A 252 -18.22 22.11 12.58
CA ASN A 252 -18.58 23.23 13.47
C ASN A 252 -17.44 24.23 13.75
N ALA A 253 -16.48 24.36 12.83
CA ALA A 253 -15.39 25.33 12.95
C ALA A 253 -15.89 26.80 13.05
N ASP A 254 -17.02 27.12 12.40
CA ASP A 254 -17.69 28.42 12.45
C ASP A 254 -19.23 28.24 12.34
N PRO A 255 -20.07 28.94 13.12
CA PRO A 255 -21.52 29.00 12.95
C PRO A 255 -22.01 29.27 11.51
N PHE A 256 -21.19 29.88 10.65
CA PHE A 256 -21.49 30.18 9.26
C PHE A 256 -20.74 29.32 8.23
N GLN A 257 -19.74 28.55 8.67
CA GLN A 257 -19.04 27.54 7.87
C GLN A 257 -18.96 26.24 8.66
N PRO A 258 -19.96 25.35 8.50
CA PRO A 258 -20.04 24.12 9.30
C PRO A 258 -18.93 23.12 8.99
N HIS A 259 -18.21 23.29 7.88
CA HIS A 259 -17.13 22.42 7.42
C HIS A 259 -15.99 23.28 6.90
N VAL A 260 -14.78 23.04 7.42
CA VAL A 260 -13.55 23.71 6.98
C VAL A 260 -12.43 22.67 6.89
N ALA A 261 -11.56 22.79 5.89
CA ALA A 261 -10.38 21.95 5.78
C ALA A 261 -9.48 22.10 7.01
N GLY A 262 -9.18 20.98 7.65
CA GLY A 262 -8.33 20.87 8.83
C GLY A 262 -6.88 20.52 8.49
N PRO A 263 -6.17 19.82 9.39
CA PRO A 263 -4.80 19.40 9.15
C PRO A 263 -4.69 18.46 7.94
N LEU A 264 -3.53 18.53 7.27
CA LEU A 264 -3.12 17.58 6.23
C LEU A 264 -2.95 16.20 6.87
N LEU A 265 -3.58 15.19 6.28
CA LEU A 265 -3.50 13.81 6.76
C LEU A 265 -2.46 13.01 5.97
N GLY A 266 -2.37 13.27 4.67
CA GLY A 266 -1.40 12.63 3.79
C GLY A 266 -1.54 13.04 2.34
N ASN A 267 -0.78 12.36 1.48
CA ASN A 267 -0.77 12.54 0.04
C ASN A 267 -0.98 11.16 -0.60
N VAL A 268 -1.78 11.11 -1.66
CA VAL A 268 -1.99 9.91 -2.48
C VAL A 268 -1.56 10.20 -3.91
N MET A 269 -0.88 9.27 -4.56
CA MET A 269 -0.30 9.44 -5.89
C MET A 269 -0.55 8.22 -6.76
N THR A 270 -0.72 8.46 -8.06
CA THR A 270 -0.82 7.43 -9.11
C THR A 270 -0.26 7.97 -10.43
N ALA A 271 -0.02 7.10 -11.40
CA ALA A 271 0.34 7.50 -12.75
C ALA A 271 -0.37 6.63 -13.79
N ALA A 272 -0.57 7.20 -14.98
CA ALA A 272 -1.08 6.49 -16.13
C ALA A 272 -0.17 6.72 -17.33
N GLN A 273 0.32 5.65 -17.93
CA GLN A 273 1.08 5.72 -19.17
C GLN A 273 0.15 5.87 -20.37
N ALA A 274 0.48 6.79 -21.27
CA ALA A 274 -0.06 6.80 -22.62
C ALA A 274 0.26 5.47 -23.31
N ASN A 275 -0.76 4.64 -23.49
CA ASN A 275 -0.59 3.42 -24.27
C ASN A 275 -0.70 3.78 -25.75
N PRO A 276 0.30 3.44 -26.59
CA PRO A 276 0.13 3.55 -28.03
C PRO A 276 -0.97 2.56 -28.42
N GLN A 277 -1.91 3.04 -29.24
CA GLN A 277 -2.89 2.25 -29.99
C GLN A 277 -4.17 1.83 -29.23
N ASP A 278 -5.23 2.59 -29.50
CA ASP A 278 -6.58 1.99 -29.66
C ASP A 278 -7.36 2.60 -30.86
N LEU A 279 -6.76 3.50 -31.64
CA LEU A 279 -7.55 4.36 -32.53
C LEU A 279 -7.22 4.12 -34.01
N GLY A 280 -7.77 3.03 -34.55
CA GLY A 280 -7.80 2.80 -36.00
C GLY A 280 -7.67 1.35 -36.46
N CYS A 281 -7.52 0.39 -35.54
CA CYS A 281 -7.38 -1.01 -35.93
C CYS A 281 -8.75 -1.60 -36.34
N PRO A 282 -8.86 -2.31 -37.48
CA PRO A 282 -10.10 -2.99 -37.88
C PRO A 282 -10.40 -4.26 -37.05
N HIS A 283 -9.53 -4.57 -36.09
CA HIS A 283 -9.47 -5.83 -35.35
C HIS A 283 -9.57 -5.57 -33.83
N GLY A 284 -10.04 -6.56 -33.08
CA GLY A 284 -10.22 -6.45 -31.63
C GLY A 284 -8.91 -6.49 -30.84
N PRO A 285 -8.80 -5.81 -29.69
CA PRO A 285 -7.64 -5.93 -28.80
C PRO A 285 -7.57 -7.34 -28.17
N PRO A 286 -6.41 -7.75 -27.63
CA PRO A 286 -6.31 -9.01 -26.89
C PRO A 286 -7.31 -9.07 -25.74
N THR A 287 -8.08 -10.15 -25.64
CA THR A 287 -9.08 -10.37 -24.59
C THR A 287 -8.66 -11.55 -23.73
N VAL A 288 -8.55 -11.34 -22.42
CA VAL A 288 -8.24 -12.39 -21.45
C VAL A 288 -9.52 -13.15 -21.11
N VAL A 289 -9.50 -14.47 -21.29
CA VAL A 289 -10.59 -15.39 -20.91
C VAL A 289 -10.33 -15.98 -19.53
N THR A 290 -9.11 -16.46 -19.31
CA THR A 290 -8.69 -17.02 -18.03
C THR A 290 -7.34 -16.43 -17.67
N PRO A 291 -7.27 -15.57 -16.65
CA PRO A 291 -5.99 -15.04 -16.21
C PRO A 291 -5.16 -16.10 -15.49
N PRO A 292 -3.84 -15.87 -15.31
CA PRO A 292 -3.05 -16.70 -14.43
C PRO A 292 -3.63 -16.68 -13.01
N GLN A 293 -3.48 -17.79 -12.31
CA GLN A 293 -4.02 -17.99 -10.97
C GLN A 293 -2.89 -17.93 -9.95
N SER A 294 -3.10 -17.22 -8.84
CA SER A 294 -2.18 -17.22 -7.70
C SER A 294 -1.96 -18.65 -7.19
N THR A 295 -0.75 -18.92 -6.71
CA THR A 295 -0.40 -20.24 -6.18
C THR A 295 0.58 -20.11 -5.02
N THR A 296 0.30 -20.88 -3.97
CA THR A 296 1.21 -21.13 -2.86
C THR A 296 1.68 -22.56 -2.96
N GLN A 297 2.99 -22.78 -2.99
CA GLN A 297 3.59 -24.11 -3.08
C GLN A 297 4.81 -24.23 -2.16
N ASP A 298 5.20 -25.44 -1.81
CA ASP A 298 6.42 -25.65 -1.02
C ASP A 298 7.67 -25.31 -1.83
N GLN A 299 8.71 -24.83 -1.14
CA GLN A 299 10.00 -24.56 -1.76
C GLN A 299 10.53 -25.80 -2.48
N GLY A 300 11.12 -25.59 -3.66
CA GLY A 300 11.72 -26.63 -4.47
C GLY A 300 10.75 -27.33 -5.42
N THR A 301 9.44 -27.13 -5.27
CA THR A 301 8.42 -27.71 -6.15
C THR A 301 8.27 -26.93 -7.45
N ARG A 302 7.57 -27.52 -8.43
CA ARG A 302 7.30 -26.89 -9.72
C ARG A 302 6.04 -26.03 -9.66
N VAL A 303 6.10 -24.84 -10.25
CA VAL A 303 4.93 -23.96 -10.49
C VAL A 303 4.65 -23.85 -11.98
N ASP A 304 3.36 -23.91 -12.35
CA ASP A 304 2.87 -23.70 -13.71
C ASP A 304 1.82 -22.57 -13.71
N LEU A 305 2.16 -21.44 -14.35
CA LEU A 305 1.21 -20.35 -14.57
C LEU A 305 0.71 -20.39 -16.01
N ARG A 306 -0.61 -20.25 -16.20
CA ARG A 306 -1.25 -20.35 -17.51
C ARG A 306 -2.17 -19.18 -17.76
N ILE A 307 -2.22 -18.74 -19.00
CA ILE A 307 -3.19 -17.76 -19.47
C ILE A 307 -3.96 -18.31 -20.67
N THR A 308 -5.27 -18.04 -20.69
CA THR A 308 -6.09 -18.20 -21.88
C THR A 308 -6.52 -16.82 -22.33
N ALA A 309 -6.05 -16.40 -23.50
CA ALA A 309 -6.42 -15.15 -24.14
C ALA A 309 -6.67 -15.37 -25.63
N HIS A 310 -7.49 -14.53 -26.23
CA HIS A 310 -7.77 -14.51 -27.66
C HIS A 310 -7.50 -13.12 -28.22
N GLY A 311 -6.81 -13.05 -29.35
CA GLY A 311 -7.02 -11.95 -30.29
C GLY A 311 -8.32 -12.23 -31.05
N ASP A 312 -8.79 -11.27 -31.85
CA ASP A 312 -9.75 -11.67 -32.88
C ASP A 312 -9.11 -12.69 -33.83
N ASP A 313 -9.93 -13.47 -34.55
CA ASP A 313 -9.52 -14.70 -35.27
C ASP A 313 -8.44 -14.51 -36.36
N VAL A 314 -7.97 -13.28 -36.55
CA VAL A 314 -7.08 -12.82 -37.62
C VAL A 314 -5.75 -12.27 -37.10
N THR A 315 -5.56 -12.07 -35.79
CA THR A 315 -4.30 -11.54 -35.23
C THR A 315 -3.68 -12.48 -34.17
N PRO A 316 -2.51 -13.12 -34.45
CA PRO A 316 -1.80 -13.92 -33.45
C PRO A 316 -1.37 -13.07 -32.26
N LEU A 317 -1.51 -13.61 -31.04
CA LEU A 317 -0.99 -12.99 -29.83
C LEU A 317 0.48 -13.32 -29.64
N THR A 318 1.26 -12.28 -29.34
CA THR A 318 2.57 -12.43 -28.71
C THR A 318 2.41 -12.29 -27.20
N TYR A 319 3.22 -13.05 -26.44
CA TYR A 319 3.20 -13.05 -24.99
C TYR A 319 4.56 -12.63 -24.45
N ALA A 320 4.57 -11.91 -23.34
CA ALA A 320 5.74 -11.70 -22.50
C ALA A 320 5.28 -11.79 -21.04
N TRP A 321 5.83 -12.74 -20.28
CA TRP A 321 5.61 -12.84 -18.85
C TRP A 321 6.45 -11.80 -18.12
N LEU A 322 5.85 -11.22 -17.08
CA LEU A 322 6.50 -10.26 -16.20
C LEU A 322 6.45 -10.78 -14.77
N LYS A 323 7.53 -10.55 -14.01
CA LYS A 323 7.57 -10.70 -12.56
C LYS A 323 7.79 -9.31 -11.97
N ASP A 324 6.87 -8.87 -11.12
CA ASP A 324 6.91 -7.54 -10.48
C ASP A 324 7.14 -6.41 -11.51
N GLY A 325 6.47 -6.52 -12.66
CA GLY A 325 6.57 -5.56 -13.76
C GLY A 325 7.81 -5.69 -14.66
N VAL A 326 8.76 -6.58 -14.35
CA VAL A 326 9.96 -6.80 -15.16
C VAL A 326 9.75 -8.01 -16.07
N GLU A 327 10.00 -7.84 -17.38
CA GLU A 327 9.94 -8.95 -18.34
C GLU A 327 10.90 -10.08 -17.96
N LEU A 328 10.38 -11.30 -17.97
CA LEU A 328 11.14 -12.51 -17.72
C LEU A 328 11.82 -12.98 -19.01
N VAL A 329 12.94 -13.66 -18.83
CA VAL A 329 13.64 -14.39 -19.89
C VAL A 329 13.79 -15.85 -19.47
N ASP A 330 13.74 -16.76 -20.45
CA ASP A 330 13.99 -18.18 -20.19
C ASP A 330 15.42 -18.39 -19.66
N GLY A 331 15.54 -19.19 -18.60
CA GLY A 331 16.79 -19.39 -17.86
C GLY A 331 16.56 -19.53 -16.35
N ASN A 332 17.57 -19.96 -15.60
CA ASN A 332 17.52 -20.10 -14.13
C ASN A 332 16.27 -20.87 -13.60
N GLY A 333 15.86 -21.93 -14.30
CA GLY A 333 14.68 -22.72 -13.94
C GLY A 333 13.34 -22.12 -14.38
N ILE A 334 13.34 -21.02 -15.13
CA ILE A 334 12.16 -20.44 -15.79
C ILE A 334 12.15 -20.84 -17.27
N SER A 335 10.98 -21.25 -17.78
CA SER A 335 10.76 -21.51 -19.21
C SER A 335 9.37 -21.08 -19.66
N GLY A 336 9.24 -20.73 -20.95
CA GLY A 336 7.97 -20.32 -21.53
C GLY A 336 7.62 -18.85 -21.33
N SER A 337 8.60 -18.00 -21.02
CA SER A 337 8.46 -16.54 -20.82
C SER A 337 7.80 -15.80 -21.98
N THR A 338 7.83 -16.36 -23.19
CA THR A 338 7.15 -15.80 -24.39
C THR A 338 5.97 -16.66 -24.87
N SER A 339 5.36 -17.44 -23.97
CA SER A 339 4.25 -18.35 -24.30
C SER A 339 3.05 -18.13 -23.38
N ASN A 340 1.95 -18.85 -23.62
CA ASN A 340 0.78 -18.83 -22.74
C ASN A 340 0.93 -19.71 -21.48
N HIS A 341 2.09 -20.34 -21.29
CA HIS A 341 2.40 -21.22 -20.16
C HIS A 341 3.82 -20.94 -19.64
N LEU A 342 3.92 -20.27 -18.49
CA LEU A 342 5.18 -20.11 -17.77
C LEU A 342 5.38 -21.27 -16.81
N ARG A 343 6.61 -21.78 -16.75
CA ARG A 343 7.01 -22.84 -15.85
C ARG A 343 8.21 -22.42 -15.02
N ILE A 344 8.09 -22.62 -13.71
CA ILE A 344 9.18 -22.51 -12.74
C ILE A 344 9.48 -23.92 -12.25
N ASP A 345 10.64 -24.48 -12.59
CA ASP A 345 10.97 -25.89 -12.32
C ASP A 345 11.19 -26.21 -10.85
N SER A 346 11.73 -25.25 -10.10
CA SER A 346 12.01 -25.37 -8.67
C SER A 346 11.82 -24.02 -8.01
N LEU A 347 10.73 -23.85 -7.28
CA LEU A 347 10.37 -22.60 -6.62
C LEU A 347 11.39 -22.23 -5.54
N GLN A 348 12.00 -21.06 -5.67
CA GLN A 348 12.95 -20.49 -4.70
C GLN A 348 12.45 -19.13 -4.21
N PRO A 349 12.97 -18.60 -3.08
CA PRO A 349 12.54 -17.30 -2.55
C PRO A 349 12.63 -16.16 -3.57
N ALA A 350 13.65 -16.18 -4.44
CA ALA A 350 13.80 -15.19 -5.53
C ALA A 350 12.70 -15.26 -6.61
N ASN A 351 11.90 -16.33 -6.65
CA ASN A 351 10.78 -16.48 -7.56
C ASN A 351 9.46 -15.98 -6.96
N GLU A 352 9.38 -15.68 -5.68
CA GLU A 352 8.16 -15.13 -5.06
C GLU A 352 7.86 -13.75 -5.60
N GLY A 353 6.57 -13.43 -5.79
CA GLY A 353 6.13 -12.13 -6.29
C GLY A 353 4.92 -12.22 -7.22
N PHE A 354 4.58 -11.09 -7.84
CA PHE A 354 3.43 -10.98 -8.73
C PHE A 354 3.84 -11.29 -10.17
N TYR A 355 3.13 -12.23 -10.79
CA TYR A 355 3.31 -12.60 -12.18
C TYR A 355 2.15 -12.11 -13.02
N SER A 356 2.45 -11.47 -14.15
CA SER A 356 1.47 -11.04 -15.13
C SER A 356 1.94 -11.37 -16.55
N VAL A 357 1.03 -11.28 -17.52
CA VAL A 357 1.34 -11.50 -18.92
C VAL A 357 0.96 -10.28 -19.72
N LYS A 358 1.91 -9.72 -20.46
CA LYS A 358 1.67 -8.77 -21.53
C LYS A 358 1.31 -9.55 -22.80
N MET A 359 0.11 -9.37 -23.30
CA MET A 359 -0.31 -9.84 -24.62
C MET A 359 -0.31 -8.66 -25.58
N THR A 360 0.29 -8.86 -26.75
CA THR A 360 0.30 -7.85 -27.80
C THR A 360 -0.16 -8.46 -29.11
N ASN A 361 -1.07 -7.76 -29.79
CA ASN A 361 -1.38 -7.97 -31.20
C ASN A 361 -1.10 -6.69 -31.99
N PHE A 362 -1.40 -6.67 -33.29
CA PHE A 362 -1.18 -5.51 -34.14
C PHE A 362 -2.00 -4.27 -33.72
N CYS A 363 -3.09 -4.46 -32.97
CA CYS A 363 -3.98 -3.36 -32.60
C CYS A 363 -3.66 -2.74 -31.26
N ALA A 364 -3.22 -3.56 -30.31
CA ALA A 364 -3.12 -3.16 -28.92
C ALA A 364 -2.25 -4.10 -28.10
N THR A 365 -1.77 -3.55 -26.99
CA THR A 365 -1.22 -4.29 -25.87
C THR A 365 -2.24 -4.35 -24.73
N ARG A 366 -2.35 -5.52 -24.09
CA ARG A 366 -3.16 -5.76 -22.89
C ARG A 366 -2.39 -6.60 -21.89
N PHE A 367 -2.65 -6.39 -20.61
CA PHE A 367 -2.07 -7.18 -19.52
C PHE A 367 -3.13 -8.08 -18.90
N SER A 368 -2.72 -9.24 -18.40
CA SER A 368 -3.57 -10.10 -17.56
C SER A 368 -3.77 -9.50 -16.17
N THR A 369 -4.68 -10.07 -15.37
CA THR A 369 -4.59 -9.90 -13.92
C THR A 369 -3.36 -10.63 -13.41
N ASN A 370 -2.96 -10.31 -12.18
CA ASN A 370 -1.78 -10.89 -11.58
C ASN A 370 -2.09 -12.24 -10.93
N ALA A 371 -1.07 -13.08 -10.90
CA ALA A 371 -0.99 -14.26 -10.07
C ALA A 371 0.13 -14.04 -9.05
N LEU A 372 -0.21 -14.08 -7.76
CA LEU A 372 0.78 -14.11 -6.70
C LEU A 372 1.36 -15.52 -6.61
N VAL A 373 2.67 -15.65 -6.79
CA VAL A 373 3.41 -16.89 -6.53
C VAL A 373 4.15 -16.75 -5.21
N PHE A 374 3.95 -17.70 -4.32
CA PHE A 374 4.54 -17.67 -2.99
C PHE A 374 4.96 -19.05 -2.49
N ILE A 375 5.93 -19.07 -1.57
CA ILE A 375 6.30 -20.26 -0.83
C ILE A 375 5.41 -20.40 0.40
N THR A 376 4.95 -21.62 0.67
CA THR A 376 4.18 -21.95 1.87
C THR A 376 4.89 -21.42 3.13
N GLY A 377 4.18 -20.58 3.90
CA GLY A 377 4.67 -20.02 5.17
C GLY A 377 5.47 -18.73 5.04
N HIS A 378 5.87 -18.31 3.84
CA HIS A 378 6.52 -17.00 3.66
C HIS A 378 5.50 -15.85 3.56
N ASN A 379 4.26 -16.12 3.12
CA ASN A 379 3.21 -15.10 2.99
C ASN A 379 2.46 -14.88 4.29
N MET A 380 2.77 -15.64 5.34
CA MET A 380 2.24 -15.34 6.66
C MET A 380 2.96 -14.10 7.16
N PRO A 381 2.24 -13.05 7.56
CA PRO A 381 2.88 -11.99 8.30
C PRO A 381 3.63 -12.63 9.48
N PRO A 382 4.86 -12.18 9.79
CA PRO A 382 5.57 -12.62 10.98
C PRO A 382 4.60 -12.58 12.14
N VAL A 383 4.56 -13.59 13.02
CA VAL A 383 3.72 -13.49 14.23
C VAL A 383 4.08 -12.17 14.88
N HIS A 384 3.07 -11.34 15.20
CA HIS A 384 3.23 -10.16 16.03
C HIS A 384 4.07 -10.61 17.22
N THR A 385 5.34 -10.21 17.23
CA THR A 385 6.17 -10.49 18.38
C THR A 385 5.67 -9.52 19.40
N ASN A 386 4.65 -9.93 20.16
CA ASN A 386 4.45 -9.38 21.47
C ASN A 386 5.86 -9.33 22.08
N PRO A 387 6.32 -8.17 22.57
CA PRO A 387 7.16 -8.20 23.74
C PRO A 387 6.49 -9.21 24.64
N THR A 388 7.28 -10.14 25.14
CA THR A 388 6.82 -11.26 25.94
C THR A 388 5.90 -10.87 27.12
N CYS A 389 5.76 -9.57 27.37
CA CYS A 389 4.75 -8.92 28.17
C CYS A 389 3.89 -7.92 27.32
N ASP A 390 2.59 -8.16 27.20
CA ASP A 390 1.62 -7.17 26.70
C ASP A 390 0.93 -6.54 27.92
N PRO A 391 1.10 -5.23 28.19
CA PRO A 391 0.54 -4.62 29.39
C PRO A 391 -0.98 -4.45 29.36
N ASP A 392 -1.67 -4.60 28.21
CA ASP A 392 -3.14 -4.60 28.12
C ASP A 392 -3.74 -5.97 28.49
N MET A 393 -3.54 -6.38 29.75
CA MET A 393 -3.99 -7.66 30.28
C MET A 393 -5.51 -7.87 30.21
N ASN A 394 -6.26 -6.76 30.25
CA ASN A 394 -7.72 -6.77 30.26
C ASN A 394 -8.35 -6.64 28.85
N GLN A 395 -7.52 -6.35 27.84
CA GLN A 395 -7.86 -6.25 26.41
C GLN A 395 -8.95 -5.20 26.12
N ASP A 396 -8.92 -4.06 26.80
CA ASP A 396 -9.81 -2.94 26.51
C ASP A 396 -9.19 -1.90 25.56
N GLY A 397 -7.95 -2.14 25.11
CA GLY A 397 -7.24 -1.35 24.13
C GLY A 397 -6.35 -0.26 24.71
N VAL A 398 -6.18 -0.20 26.03
CA VAL A 398 -5.25 0.73 26.71
C VAL A 398 -4.54 0.03 27.86
N ALA A 399 -3.23 0.27 28.00
CA ALA A 399 -2.45 -0.20 29.14
C ALA A 399 -2.55 0.78 30.32
N ASP A 400 -3.34 0.46 31.33
CA ASP A 400 -3.59 1.32 32.49
C ASP A 400 -3.85 0.56 33.81
N GLN A 401 -4.45 1.24 34.79
CA GLN A 401 -4.72 0.65 36.11
C GLN A 401 -5.73 -0.51 36.04
N GLY A 402 -6.57 -0.57 35.01
CA GLY A 402 -7.49 -1.66 34.72
C GLY A 402 -6.77 -2.98 34.51
N ASP A 403 -5.61 -2.96 33.85
CA ASP A 403 -4.79 -4.15 33.61
C ASP A 403 -4.14 -4.69 34.88
N VAL A 404 -3.67 -3.77 35.72
CA VAL A 404 -3.12 -4.11 37.04
C VAL A 404 -4.21 -4.75 37.90
N ASP A 405 -5.41 -4.17 37.93
CA ASP A 405 -6.54 -4.71 38.69
C ASP A 405 -6.98 -6.08 38.13
N TYR A 406 -6.95 -6.25 36.81
CA TYR A 406 -7.23 -7.51 36.13
C TYR A 406 -6.21 -8.58 36.51
N LEU A 407 -4.91 -8.31 36.40
CA LEU A 407 -3.84 -9.26 36.71
C LEU A 407 -3.87 -9.64 38.19
N ILE A 408 -4.07 -8.68 39.10
CA ILE A 408 -4.25 -8.96 40.54
C ILE A 408 -5.40 -9.95 40.77
N ASN A 409 -6.53 -9.76 40.09
CA ASN A 409 -7.66 -10.68 40.20
C ASN A 409 -7.31 -12.08 39.68
N VAL A 410 -6.61 -12.19 38.55
CA VAL A 410 -6.20 -13.49 37.98
C VAL A 410 -5.20 -14.20 38.89
N VAL A 411 -4.16 -13.52 39.36
CA VAL A 411 -3.15 -14.06 40.30
C VAL A 411 -3.81 -14.48 41.63
N ALA A 412 -4.86 -13.79 42.07
CA ALA A 412 -5.65 -14.17 43.24
C ALA A 412 -6.59 -15.38 43.00
N GLY A 413 -6.61 -15.98 41.81
CA GLY A 413 -7.43 -17.12 41.44
C GLY A 413 -8.82 -16.77 40.87
N GLY A 414 -9.01 -15.52 40.44
CA GLY A 414 -10.19 -15.05 39.73
C GLY A 414 -10.28 -15.59 38.29
N SER A 415 -11.36 -15.24 37.59
CA SER A 415 -11.53 -15.61 36.19
C SER A 415 -10.53 -14.87 35.31
N ASN A 416 -9.94 -15.60 34.33
CA ASN A 416 -9.14 -15.04 33.25
C ASN A 416 -9.91 -15.16 31.92
N PRO A 417 -10.92 -14.29 31.66
CA PRO A 417 -11.70 -14.33 30.43
C PRO A 417 -10.91 -13.91 29.17
N THR A 418 -9.86 -13.08 29.31
CA THR A 418 -9.04 -12.63 28.16
C THR A 418 -8.08 -13.72 27.69
N GLY A 419 -7.70 -14.63 28.59
CA GLY A 419 -6.71 -15.67 28.31
C GLY A 419 -5.27 -15.12 28.27
N ALA A 420 -5.06 -13.86 28.69
CA ALA A 420 -3.73 -13.28 28.85
C ALA A 420 -2.90 -14.10 29.85
N ASP A 421 -1.60 -14.27 29.58
CA ASP A 421 -0.71 -15.06 30.43
C ASP A 421 -0.45 -14.31 31.76
N PRO A 422 -0.86 -14.84 32.93
CA PRO A 422 -0.64 -14.15 34.19
C PRO A 422 0.82 -14.18 34.67
N ASP A 423 1.71 -14.96 34.03
CA ASP A 423 3.17 -14.95 34.25
C ASP A 423 3.81 -13.83 33.40
N PHE A 424 3.45 -12.58 33.68
CA PHE A 424 3.86 -11.39 32.94
C PHE A 424 5.39 -11.20 32.89
N ASN A 425 6.11 -11.61 33.93
CA ASN A 425 7.57 -11.49 34.00
C ASN A 425 8.32 -12.75 33.49
N GLN A 426 7.58 -13.80 33.14
CA GLN A 426 8.08 -15.05 32.57
C GLN A 426 9.10 -15.81 33.42
N ASP A 427 9.00 -15.70 34.75
CA ASP A 427 9.86 -16.45 35.66
C ASP A 427 9.36 -17.89 35.90
N GLY A 428 8.20 -18.24 35.32
CA GLY A 428 7.57 -19.56 35.36
C GLY A 428 6.50 -19.69 36.43
N VAL A 429 6.19 -18.63 37.19
CA VAL A 429 5.11 -18.61 38.19
C VAL A 429 4.32 -17.31 38.16
N ALA A 430 2.99 -17.41 38.02
CA ALA A 430 2.09 -16.27 38.19
C ALA A 430 1.95 -15.88 39.67
N ASP A 431 2.60 -14.80 40.09
CA ASP A 431 2.61 -14.25 41.44
C ASP A 431 2.66 -12.71 41.50
N GLN A 432 3.08 -12.15 42.65
CA GLN A 432 3.12 -10.70 42.85
C GLN A 432 4.23 -10.03 42.01
N GLY A 433 5.26 -10.78 41.63
CA GLY A 433 6.33 -10.32 40.75
C GLY A 433 5.82 -9.93 39.37
N ASP A 434 4.76 -10.58 38.88
CA ASP A 434 4.12 -10.24 37.60
C ASP A 434 3.37 -8.92 37.67
N VAL A 435 2.67 -8.69 38.79
CA VAL A 435 1.97 -7.43 39.04
C VAL A 435 2.97 -6.28 39.15
N ASP A 436 4.09 -6.48 39.86
CA ASP A 436 5.13 -5.46 40.00
C ASP A 436 5.81 -5.16 38.66
N ALA A 437 6.02 -6.19 37.83
CA ALA A 437 6.55 -6.05 36.48
C ALA A 437 5.61 -5.29 35.54
N LEU A 438 4.31 -5.62 35.57
CA LEU A 438 3.27 -4.92 34.82
C LEU A 438 3.18 -3.43 35.22
N ILE A 439 3.21 -3.13 36.51
CA ILE A 439 3.22 -1.74 37.00
C ILE A 439 4.45 -0.99 36.49
N ASN A 440 5.62 -1.64 36.50
CA ASN A 440 6.84 -1.03 36.00
C ASN A 440 6.76 -0.75 34.50
N ASP A 441 6.22 -1.67 33.71
CA ASP A 441 6.03 -1.52 32.26
C ASP A 441 5.04 -0.39 31.93
N ILE A 442 3.87 -0.37 32.56
CA ILE A 442 2.89 0.73 32.44
C ILE A 442 3.49 2.09 32.85
N ALA A 443 4.43 2.11 33.80
CA ALA A 443 5.14 3.31 34.22
C ALA A 443 6.26 3.76 33.25
N GLY A 444 6.41 3.10 32.08
CA GLY A 444 7.43 3.37 31.08
C GLY A 444 8.76 2.64 31.33
N GLY A 445 8.74 1.58 32.14
CA GLY A 445 9.84 0.63 32.31
C GLY A 445 10.06 -0.22 31.06
N GLN A 446 11.08 -1.08 31.09
CA GLN A 446 11.25 -2.07 30.03
C GLN A 446 10.38 -3.29 30.30
N CYS A 447 9.77 -3.81 29.24
CA CYS A 447 9.13 -5.12 29.23
C CYS A 447 10.10 -6.22 29.72
N PRO A 448 9.71 -7.07 30.69
CA PRO A 448 10.55 -8.12 31.27
C PRO A 448 11.08 -9.18 30.31
#